data_AF-A0A0F9EKD5-F1
#
_entry.id   AF-A0A0F9EKD5-F1
#
_cell.length_a   1.000
_cell.length_b   1.000
_cell.length_c   1.000
_cell.angle_alpha   90.00
_cell.angle_beta   90.00
_cell.angle_gamma   90.00
#
_symmetry.space_group_name_H-M   'P 1'
#
loop_
_entity.id
_entity.type
_entity.pdbx_description
1 polymer ?
#
loop_
_entity_poly.entity_id
_entity_poly.type
_entity_poly.pdbx_seq_one_letter_code
_entity_poly.pdbx_strand_id
1 'polypeptide(L)'
;MDSGKETIFKDRRMARANTVNIQFVNPTDFNVVDEEGSLKYVGTVKKPVNCTCHSFINLNTEQYEKAHPEPAKCKHIYRAEELLTVGR
;
A
#
# COMPACT_ATOMS: atom_id res chain seq x y z
N MET A 1 -1.84 -18.32 17.58
CA MET A 1 -2.05 -17.87 16.20
C MET A 1 -3.48 -18.27 15.83
N ASP A 2 -4.38 -17.30 15.84
CA ASP A 2 -5.79 -17.49 15.44
C ASP A 2 -5.87 -17.21 13.94
N SER A 3 -5.86 -18.25 13.12
CA SER A 3 -5.94 -18.14 11.65
C SER A 3 -7.15 -17.32 11.18
N GLY A 4 -8.22 -17.26 11.99
CA GLY A 4 -9.41 -16.44 11.71
C GLY A 4 -9.21 -14.92 11.88
N LYS A 5 -8.30 -14.49 12.77
CA LYS A 5 -8.00 -13.05 12.94
C LYS A 5 -7.17 -12.53 11.76
N GLU A 6 -6.22 -13.33 11.29
CA GLU A 6 -5.37 -12.96 10.14
C GLU A 6 -6.18 -12.76 8.86
N THR A 7 -7.18 -13.61 8.61
CA THR A 7 -8.12 -13.43 7.49
C THR A 7 -8.89 -12.11 7.58
N ILE A 8 -9.42 -11.76 8.76
CA ILE A 8 -10.16 -10.50 8.96
C ILE A 8 -9.24 -9.28 8.74
N PHE A 9 -7.98 -9.34 9.18
CA PHE A 9 -7.01 -8.27 8.94
C PHE A 9 -6.63 -8.14 7.47
N LYS A 10 -6.55 -9.26 6.73
CA LYS A 10 -6.28 -9.26 5.29
C LYS A 10 -7.45 -8.69 4.51
N ASP A 11 -8.67 -9.13 4.78
CA ASP A 11 -9.88 -8.66 4.07
C ASP A 11 -10.10 -7.15 4.28
N ARG A 12 -9.90 -6.67 5.51
CA ARG A 12 -9.97 -5.22 5.81
C ARG A 12 -8.88 -4.42 5.10
N ARG A 13 -7.68 -4.99 4.95
CA ARG A 13 -6.58 -4.37 4.18
C ARG A 13 -6.93 -4.29 2.69
N MET A 14 -7.47 -5.34 2.10
CA MET A 14 -7.91 -5.37 0.70
C MET A 14 -9.06 -4.38 0.44
N ALA A 15 -10.08 -4.35 1.30
CA ALA A 15 -11.18 -3.41 1.17
C ALA A 15 -10.69 -1.95 1.15
N ARG A 16 -9.71 -1.61 2.00
CA ARG A 16 -9.10 -0.27 2.04
C ARG A 16 -8.15 0.02 0.87
N ALA A 17 -7.53 -0.99 0.30
CA ALA A 17 -6.68 -0.85 -0.89
C ALA A 17 -7.53 -0.59 -2.13
N ASN A 18 -8.68 -1.25 -2.25
CA ASN A 18 -9.59 -1.12 -3.38
C ASN A 18 -10.28 0.25 -3.49
N THR A 19 -10.31 1.05 -2.42
CA THR A 19 -10.80 2.45 -2.46
C THR A 19 -9.74 3.43 -2.97
N VAL A 20 -8.57 2.97 -3.39
CA VAL A 20 -7.46 3.83 -3.82
C VAL A 20 -7.39 3.83 -5.34
N ASN A 21 -7.47 5.02 -5.93
CA ASN A 21 -7.25 5.21 -7.35
C ASN A 21 -5.75 5.38 -7.61
N ILE A 22 -5.18 4.42 -8.34
CA ILE A 22 -3.77 4.39 -8.72
C ILE A 22 -3.65 4.70 -10.20
N GLN A 23 -2.79 5.64 -10.54
CA GLN A 23 -2.37 5.92 -11.92
C GLN A 23 -0.88 5.64 -12.04
N PHE A 24 -0.50 4.63 -12.82
CA PHE A 24 0.91 4.33 -13.07
C PHE A 24 1.52 5.37 -14.00
N VAL A 25 2.66 5.93 -13.58
CA VAL A 25 3.50 6.81 -14.40
C VAL A 25 4.49 5.98 -15.22
N ASN A 26 4.98 4.91 -14.62
CA ASN A 26 5.79 3.89 -15.26
C ASN A 26 5.51 2.52 -14.58
N PRO A 27 6.18 1.41 -14.95
CA PRO A 27 5.89 0.09 -14.40
C PRO A 27 6.05 -0.06 -12.88
N THR A 28 6.73 0.88 -12.20
CA THR A 28 6.98 0.81 -10.75
C THR A 28 6.55 2.04 -9.98
N ASP A 29 6.45 3.19 -10.63
CA ASP A 29 6.09 4.47 -10.03
C ASP A 29 4.64 4.82 -10.33
N PHE A 30 3.96 5.33 -9.32
CA PHE A 30 2.53 5.60 -9.40
C PHE A 30 2.13 6.84 -8.61
N ASN A 31 1.02 7.40 -9.06
CA ASN A 31 0.28 8.48 -8.41
C ASN A 31 -0.96 7.91 -7.74
N VAL A 32 -1.24 8.36 -6.53
CA VAL A 32 -2.54 8.22 -5.89
C VAL A 32 -3.34 9.46 -6.25
N VAL A 33 -4.45 9.28 -6.95
CA VAL A 33 -5.33 10.38 -7.36
C VAL A 33 -6.68 10.29 -6.63
N ASP A 34 -7.39 11.40 -6.52
CA ASP A 34 -8.80 11.38 -6.08
C ASP A 34 -9.76 11.06 -7.24
N GLU A 35 -11.06 11.16 -6.97
CA GLU A 35 -12.12 10.90 -7.94
C GLU A 35 -12.12 11.91 -9.10
N GLU A 36 -11.58 13.10 -8.87
CA GLU A 36 -11.42 14.16 -9.87
C GLU A 36 -10.12 14.02 -10.67
N GLY A 37 -9.29 13.02 -10.35
CA GLY A 37 -7.99 12.78 -10.97
C GLY A 37 -6.87 13.67 -10.42
N SER A 38 -7.10 14.42 -9.35
CA SER A 38 -6.08 15.28 -8.73
C SER A 38 -5.09 14.45 -7.91
N LEU A 39 -3.81 14.75 -8.06
CA LEU A 39 -2.72 14.08 -7.35
C LEU A 39 -2.83 14.32 -5.82
N LYS A 40 -2.83 13.23 -5.04
CA LYS A 40 -2.76 13.26 -3.57
C LYS A 40 -1.41 12.80 -3.03
N TYR A 41 -0.91 11.67 -3.52
CA TYR A 41 0.35 11.08 -3.06
C TYR A 41 1.11 10.46 -4.22
N VAL A 42 2.41 10.26 -4.03
CA VAL A 42 3.28 9.56 -4.97
C VAL A 42 3.88 8.34 -4.29
N GLY A 43 4.19 7.29 -5.06
CA GLY A 43 4.82 6.09 -4.53
C GLY A 43 5.54 5.26 -5.59
N THR A 44 6.38 4.35 -5.10
CA THR A 44 7.21 3.45 -5.89
C THR A 44 7.18 2.06 -5.25
N VAL A 45 6.82 1.02 -6.02
CA VAL A 45 6.77 -0.38 -5.53
C VAL A 45 8.13 -1.10 -5.58
N LYS A 46 9.16 -0.48 -6.17
CA LYS A 46 10.52 -1.05 -6.25
C LYS A 46 11.22 -0.96 -4.89
N LYS A 47 12.09 -1.92 -4.55
CA LYS A 47 12.92 -1.86 -3.33
C LYS A 47 13.99 -0.74 -3.43
N PRO A 48 14.15 0.13 -2.42
CA PRO A 48 13.32 0.24 -1.21
C PRO A 48 11.96 0.89 -1.53
N VAL A 49 10.88 0.28 -1.01
CA VAL A 49 9.51 0.73 -1.22
C VAL A 49 9.35 2.14 -0.64
N ASN A 50 8.70 3.04 -1.38
CA ASN A 50 8.51 4.42 -0.93
C ASN A 50 7.09 4.93 -1.21
N CYS A 51 6.52 5.70 -0.28
CA CYS A 51 5.24 6.37 -0.45
C CYS A 51 5.18 7.65 0.40
N THR A 52 4.72 8.76 -0.19
CA THR A 52 4.62 10.04 0.53
C THR A 52 3.39 10.17 1.42
N CYS A 53 2.61 9.10 1.59
CA CYS A 53 1.43 9.17 2.44
C CYS A 53 1.80 9.20 3.92
N HIS A 54 1.06 10.01 4.69
CA HIS A 54 1.25 10.18 6.13
C HIS A 54 1.30 8.84 6.90
N SER A 55 0.47 7.87 6.48
CA SER A 55 0.48 6.54 7.09
C SER A 55 1.80 5.81 6.89
N PHE A 56 2.46 5.93 5.72
CA PHE A 56 3.73 5.26 5.47
C PHE A 56 4.88 5.91 6.25
N ILE A 57 4.90 7.25 6.33
CA ILE A 57 5.91 8.02 7.08
C ILE A 57 5.91 7.62 8.57
N ASN A 58 4.74 7.42 9.18
CA ASN A 58 4.62 7.01 10.57
C ASN A 58 4.95 5.52 10.82
N LEU A 59 4.92 4.67 9.78
CA LEU A 59 5.19 3.24 9.88
C LEU A 59 6.69 2.90 9.77
N ASN A 60 7.52 3.83 9.31
CA ASN A 60 8.99 3.71 9.33
C ASN A 60 9.57 3.97 10.73
N THR A 61 8.83 3.61 11.79
CA THR A 61 9.33 3.70 13.17
C THR A 61 9.84 2.33 13.60
N GLU A 62 11.03 2.31 14.20
CA GLU A 62 11.73 1.10 14.66
C GLU A 62 10.87 0.24 15.62
N GLN A 63 9.88 0.84 16.29
CA GLN A 63 8.94 0.15 17.17
C GLN A 63 7.89 -0.68 16.42
N TYR A 64 7.42 -0.23 15.25
CA TYR A 64 6.45 -0.96 14.45
C TYR A 64 7.08 -2.22 13.83
N GLU A 65 8.30 -2.10 13.31
CA GLU A 65 9.06 -3.20 12.72
C GLU A 65 9.36 -4.33 13.73
N LYS A 66 9.52 -4.00 15.02
CA LYS A 66 9.72 -4.99 16.09
C LYS A 66 8.45 -5.75 16.47
N ALA A 67 7.28 -5.13 16.32
CA ALA A 67 6.00 -5.68 16.77
C ALA A 67 5.27 -6.49 15.68
N HIS A 68 5.66 -6.36 14.41
CA HIS A 68 4.97 -6.97 13.27
C HIS A 68 5.94 -7.71 12.34
N PRO A 69 5.76 -9.04 12.15
CA PRO A 69 6.66 -9.86 11.33
C PRO A 69 6.47 -9.67 9.82
N GLU A 70 5.35 -9.08 9.38
CA GLU A 70 5.13 -8.72 7.98
C GLU A 70 5.69 -7.32 7.70
N PRO A 71 6.40 -7.08 6.57
CA PRO A 71 6.88 -5.74 6.22
C PRO A 71 5.69 -4.78 6.10
N ALA A 72 5.80 -3.62 6.78
CA ALA A 72 4.78 -2.58 6.75
C ALA A 72 4.58 -2.06 5.31
N LYS A 73 3.47 -2.43 4.67
CA LYS A 73 3.09 -1.89 3.36
C LYS A 73 1.89 -0.98 3.54
N CYS A 74 2.00 0.28 3.11
CA CYS A 74 0.84 1.15 3.09
C CYS A 74 -0.20 0.63 2.09
N LYS A 75 -1.48 0.98 2.30
CA LYS A 75 -2.58 0.58 1.42
C LYS A 75 -2.35 0.95 -0.05
N HIS A 76 -1.60 2.02 -0.33
CA HIS A 76 -1.30 2.46 -1.69
C HIS A 76 -0.29 1.54 -2.38
N ILE A 77 0.79 1.17 -1.68
CA ILE A 77 1.76 0.17 -2.17
C ILE A 77 1.06 -1.16 -2.40
N TYR A 78 0.25 -1.61 -1.44
CA TYR A 78 -0.49 -2.87 -1.55
C TYR A 78 -1.39 -2.87 -2.79
N ARG A 79 -2.16 -1.79 -3.01
CA ARG A 79 -3.00 -1.64 -4.21
C ARG A 79 -2.18 -1.65 -5.50
N ALA A 80 -1.07 -0.92 -5.54
CA ALA A 80 -0.21 -0.86 -6.72
C ALA A 80 0.40 -2.25 -7.05
N GLU A 81 0.84 -3.01 -6.05
CA GLU A 81 1.34 -4.38 -6.24
C GLU A 81 0.26 -5.33 -6.75
N GLU A 82 -0.97 -5.25 -6.23
CA GLU A 82 -2.09 -6.05 -6.74
C GLU A 82 -2.38 -5.75 -8.21
N LEU A 83 -2.42 -4.48 -8.60
CA LEU A 83 -2.67 -4.08 -9.99
C LEU A 83 -1.57 -4.57 -10.95
N LEU A 84 -0.31 -4.56 -10.52
CA LEU A 84 0.81 -5.11 -11.29
C LEU A 84 0.78 -6.64 -11.39
N THR A 85 0.16 -7.32 -10.42
CA THR A 85 0.07 -8.79 -10.38
C THR A 85 -1.10 -9.31 -11.22
N VAL A 86 -2.24 -8.60 -11.24
CA VAL A 86 -3.44 -8.98 -12.02
C VAL A 86 -3.30 -8.66 -13.51
N GLY A 87 -2.42 -7.73 -13.89
CA GLY A 87 -2.15 -7.37 -15.29
C GLY A 87 -1.14 -8.27 -16.02
N ARG A 88 -0.78 -9.44 -15.48
CA ARG A 88 0.14 -10.42 -16.08
C ARG A 88 -0.54 -11.73 -16.39
#